data_AF-A0A966BI47-F1
#
_entry.id   AF-A0A966BI47-F1
#
_cell.length_a   1.000
_cell.length_b   1.000
_cell.length_c   1.000
_cell.angle_alpha   90.00
_cell.angle_beta   90.00
_cell.angle_gamma   90.00
#
_symmetry.space_group_name_H-M   'P 1'
#
loop_
_entity.id
_entity.type
_entity.pdbx_description
1 polymer ?
#
loop_
_entity_poly.entity_id
_entity_poly.type
_entity_poly.pdbx_seq_one_letter_code
_entity_poly.pdbx_strand_id
1 'polypeptide(L)'
;LLLRKEVATLTGVSQAELEALYEIAPLARTPRPSLKKAARAAFPVHRLLLQCLLAHPESGRAMPDGWREDGDDAEAVMAVLAVLREADFAITSPALAQTFQGTIHARAIAAAQAEMLAWGESFDVEGEFQGLLNKLSEGQRREQFQAMQRESVQGGPSSMSSHEREQYLRLLQRGAVSANK
;
A
#
# COMPACT_ATOMS: atom_id res chain seq x y z
N LEU A 1 46.27 -19.42 24.05
CA LEU A 1 46.25 -18.83 22.68
C LEU A 1 47.61 -18.25 22.22
N LEU A 2 48.73 -18.56 22.90
CA LEU A 2 50.06 -18.07 22.49
C LEU A 2 50.93 -19.10 21.75
N LEU A 3 50.65 -20.39 21.86
CA LEU A 3 51.43 -21.44 21.18
C LEU A 3 51.12 -21.64 19.69
N ARG A 4 50.04 -21.03 19.17
CA ARG A 4 49.65 -21.18 17.75
C ARG A 4 50.29 -20.13 16.83
N LYS A 5 50.82 -19.04 17.38
CA LYS A 5 51.47 -17.98 16.60
C LYS A 5 52.97 -18.24 16.36
N GLU A 6 53.63 -19.00 17.23
CA GLU A 6 55.07 -19.25 17.11
C GLU A 6 55.44 -20.43 16.20
N VAL A 7 54.53 -21.41 16.02
CA VAL A 7 54.79 -22.57 15.16
C VAL A 7 54.76 -22.20 13.67
N ALA A 8 53.93 -21.23 13.28
CA ALA A 8 53.79 -20.82 11.87
C ALA A 8 55.00 -20.03 11.34
N THR A 9 55.81 -19.43 12.22
CA THR A 9 56.97 -18.62 11.82
C THR A 9 58.24 -19.43 11.59
N LEU A 10 58.32 -20.69 12.05
CA LEU A 10 59.56 -21.49 11.99
C LEU A 10 59.64 -22.48 10.83
N THR A 11 58.57 -22.68 10.05
CA THR A 11 58.55 -23.71 8.99
C THR A 11 58.51 -23.17 7.57
N GLY A 12 58.41 -21.85 7.35
CA GLY A 12 58.52 -21.26 6.01
C GLY A 12 57.52 -21.81 4.97
N VAL A 13 56.42 -22.39 5.42
CA VAL A 13 55.38 -23.03 4.61
C VAL A 13 54.10 -22.24 4.78
N SER A 14 53.46 -21.90 3.67
CA SER A 14 52.24 -21.09 3.67
C SER A 14 51.06 -21.93 4.15
N GLN A 15 50.07 -21.29 4.80
CA GLN A 15 48.84 -21.96 5.24
C GLN A 15 48.13 -22.72 4.11
N ALA A 16 48.32 -22.27 2.86
CA ALA A 16 47.77 -22.89 1.65
C ALA A 16 48.33 -24.30 1.37
N GLU A 17 49.58 -24.58 1.74
CA GLU A 17 50.20 -25.90 1.53
C GLU A 17 49.74 -26.90 2.60
N LEU A 18 49.37 -26.43 3.79
CA LEU A 18 48.84 -27.27 4.86
C LEU A 18 47.38 -27.70 4.58
N GLU A 19 46.62 -26.88 3.86
CA GLU A 19 45.22 -27.14 3.48
C GLU A 19 45.11 -28.16 2.33
N ALA A 20 46.15 -28.30 1.49
CA ALA A 20 46.20 -29.31 0.42
C ALA A 20 46.41 -30.75 0.92
N LEU A 21 47.02 -30.92 2.11
CA LEU A 21 47.34 -32.23 2.70
C LEU A 21 46.19 -32.89 3.47
N TYR A 22 45.09 -32.17 3.72
CA TYR A 22 44.00 -32.66 4.58
C TYR A 22 42.69 -33.02 3.85
N GLU A 23 42.62 -32.96 2.52
CA GLU A 23 41.40 -33.29 1.73
C GLU A 23 40.09 -32.67 2.28
N ILE A 24 40.15 -31.53 2.97
CA ILE A 24 38.95 -30.86 3.46
C ILE A 24 38.39 -30.04 2.31
N ALA A 25 37.46 -30.65 1.58
CA ALA A 25 36.68 -29.97 0.56
C ALA A 25 36.12 -28.66 1.15
N PRO A 26 36.43 -27.49 0.57
CA PRO A 26 35.83 -26.25 1.02
C PRO A 26 34.32 -26.39 0.77
N LEU A 27 33.53 -26.38 1.85
CA LEU A 27 32.10 -26.14 1.79
C LEU A 27 31.94 -24.75 1.18
N ALA A 28 31.84 -24.70 -0.15
CA ALA A 28 31.43 -23.53 -0.89
C ALA A 28 30.15 -23.07 -0.21
N ARG A 29 30.23 -21.91 0.46
CA ARG A 29 29.07 -21.23 1.01
C ARG A 29 28.12 -21.04 -0.16
N THR A 30 27.12 -21.91 -0.24
CA THR A 30 25.96 -21.68 -1.10
C THR A 30 25.46 -20.29 -0.71
N PRO A 31 25.40 -19.34 -1.65
CA PRO A 31 24.80 -18.05 -1.37
C PRO A 31 23.40 -18.35 -0.83
N ARG A 32 23.11 -17.91 0.40
CA ARG A 32 21.73 -17.91 0.88
C ARG A 32 20.91 -17.25 -0.21
N PRO A 33 19.82 -17.86 -0.70
CA PRO A 33 18.95 -17.19 -1.64
C PRO A 33 18.60 -15.85 -0.99
N SER A 34 19.01 -14.75 -1.62
CA SER A 34 18.51 -13.44 -1.25
C SER A 34 16.99 -13.58 -1.28
N LEU A 35 16.34 -13.18 -0.18
CA LEU A 35 14.88 -13.08 -0.15
C LEU A 35 14.52 -12.19 -1.32
N LYS A 36 14.10 -12.80 -2.43
CA LYS A 36 13.64 -12.10 -3.61
C LYS A 36 12.46 -11.30 -3.08
N LYS A 37 12.66 -9.99 -2.95
CA LYS A 37 11.64 -9.01 -2.58
C LYS A 37 10.43 -9.38 -3.42
N ALA A 38 9.42 -9.96 -2.78
CA ALA A 38 8.29 -10.55 -3.48
C ALA A 38 7.79 -9.50 -4.47
N ALA A 39 7.71 -9.87 -5.75
CA ALA A 39 7.22 -8.98 -6.78
C ALA A 39 5.88 -8.43 -6.28
N ARG A 40 5.82 -7.12 -6.03
CA ARG A 40 4.61 -6.44 -5.56
C ARG A 40 3.50 -6.83 -6.53
N ALA A 41 2.58 -7.67 -6.07
CA ALA A 41 1.35 -7.89 -6.78
C ALA A 41 0.70 -6.50 -6.91
N ALA A 42 0.52 -6.07 -8.14
CA ALA A 42 -0.22 -4.88 -8.45
C ALA A 42 -1.65 -5.11 -7.95
N PHE A 43 -1.99 -4.53 -6.78
CA PHE A 43 -3.21 -3.78 -6.44
C PHE A 43 -3.03 -3.16 -5.03
N PRO A 44 -2.01 -2.30 -4.82
CA PRO A 44 -1.58 -1.88 -3.48
C PRO A 44 -2.54 -0.91 -2.79
N VAL A 45 -3.42 -0.22 -3.51
CA VAL A 45 -4.20 0.89 -2.96
C VAL A 45 -5.39 0.40 -2.16
N HIS A 46 -6.24 -0.48 -2.71
CA HIS A 46 -7.45 -0.96 -2.01
C HIS A 46 -7.11 -1.90 -0.88
N ARG A 47 -6.08 -2.75 -1.07
CA ARG A 47 -5.54 -3.59 -0.02
C ARG A 47 -5.00 -2.75 1.14
N LEU A 48 -4.22 -1.70 0.88
CA LEU A 48 -3.71 -0.82 1.93
C LEU A 48 -4.82 -0.01 2.59
N LEU A 49 -5.81 0.48 1.82
CA LEU A 49 -6.98 1.16 2.34
C LEU A 49 -7.78 0.26 3.29
N LEU A 50 -7.99 -1.00 2.91
CA LEU A 50 -8.63 -2.01 3.76
C LEU A 50 -7.83 -2.23 5.05
N GLN A 51 -6.49 -2.33 4.96
CA GLN A 51 -5.64 -2.48 6.14
C GLN A 51 -5.74 -1.27 7.08
N CYS A 52 -5.72 -0.05 6.54
CA CYS A 52 -5.89 1.19 7.32
C CYS A 52 -7.22 1.21 8.05
N LEU A 53 -8.33 0.88 7.38
CA LEU A 53 -9.67 0.84 8.00
C LEU A 53 -9.81 -0.26 9.07
N LEU A 54 -9.14 -1.39 8.88
CA LEU A 54 -9.10 -2.45 9.89
C LEU A 54 -8.27 -2.04 11.10
N ALA A 55 -7.16 -1.32 10.91
CA ALA A 55 -6.31 -0.82 11.98
C ALA A 55 -6.94 0.34 12.75
N HIS A 56 -7.56 1.29 12.04
CA HIS A 56 -8.20 2.49 12.58
C HIS A 56 -9.61 2.66 12.00
N PRO A 57 -10.61 1.96 12.58
CA PRO A 57 -12.02 2.04 12.18
C PRO A 57 -12.56 3.48 12.07
N GLU A 58 -12.11 4.38 12.94
CA GLU A 58 -12.51 5.77 13.00
C GLU A 58 -12.14 6.59 11.76
N SER A 59 -11.05 6.23 11.07
CA SER A 59 -10.58 6.92 9.85
C SER A 59 -11.57 6.76 8.70
N GLY A 60 -12.46 5.77 8.76
CA GLY A 60 -13.56 5.59 7.82
C GLY A 60 -14.50 6.81 7.72
N ARG A 61 -14.54 7.69 8.73
CA ARG A 61 -15.31 8.95 8.69
C ARG A 61 -14.82 9.92 7.61
N ALA A 62 -13.56 9.83 7.21
CA ALA A 62 -12.98 10.68 6.18
C ALA A 62 -13.12 10.12 4.76
N MET A 63 -13.68 8.91 4.57
CA MET A 63 -13.96 8.42 3.22
C MET A 63 -15.05 9.28 2.55
N PRO A 64 -14.87 9.66 1.27
CA PRO A 64 -15.93 10.30 0.50
C PRO A 64 -17.18 9.42 0.41
N ASP A 65 -18.33 10.09 0.54
CA ASP A 65 -19.63 9.45 0.31
C ASP A 65 -19.74 8.95 -1.13
N GLY A 66 -20.24 7.74 -1.30
CA GLY A 66 -20.42 7.12 -2.61
C GLY A 66 -19.14 6.61 -3.28
N TRP A 67 -18.01 6.51 -2.56
CA TRP A 67 -16.83 5.82 -3.10
C TRP A 67 -17.19 4.40 -3.54
N ARG A 68 -16.88 4.08 -4.79
CA ARG A 68 -17.14 2.78 -5.41
C ARG A 68 -16.10 2.54 -6.48
N GLU A 69 -15.38 1.45 -6.32
CA GLU A 69 -14.45 0.92 -7.31
C GLU A 69 -14.68 -0.59 -7.45
N ASP A 70 -14.22 -1.16 -8.55
CA ASP A 70 -14.40 -2.57 -8.84
C ASP A 70 -13.23 -3.42 -8.32
N GLY A 71 -13.54 -4.67 -7.96
CA GLY A 71 -12.57 -5.68 -7.53
C GLY A 71 -12.75 -6.13 -6.09
N ASP A 72 -12.30 -7.35 -5.80
CA ASP A 72 -12.53 -8.04 -4.52
C ASP A 72 -12.16 -7.19 -3.28
N ASP A 73 -11.05 -6.46 -3.36
CA ASP A 73 -10.60 -5.60 -2.26
C ASP A 73 -11.42 -4.32 -2.13
N ALA A 74 -11.90 -3.75 -3.26
CA ALA A 74 -12.78 -2.60 -3.22
C ALA A 74 -14.16 -2.97 -2.66
N GLU A 75 -14.69 -4.13 -3.04
CA GLU A 75 -15.91 -4.68 -2.45
C GLU A 75 -15.76 -4.93 -0.95
N ALA A 76 -14.62 -5.48 -0.51
CA ALA A 76 -14.33 -5.63 0.91
C ALA A 76 -14.25 -4.29 1.65
N VAL A 77 -13.63 -3.25 1.06
CA VAL A 77 -13.62 -1.90 1.62
C VAL A 77 -15.03 -1.33 1.75
N MET A 78 -15.87 -1.47 0.72
CA MET A 78 -17.26 -1.01 0.78
C MET A 78 -18.06 -1.72 1.88
N ALA A 79 -17.88 -3.04 2.02
CA ALA A 79 -18.53 -3.82 3.06
C ALA A 79 -18.07 -3.39 4.47
N VAL A 80 -16.77 -3.17 4.65
CA VAL A 80 -16.20 -2.62 5.90
C VAL A 80 -16.80 -1.25 6.21
N LEU A 81 -16.84 -0.33 5.25
CA LEU A 81 -17.43 0.99 5.44
C LEU A 81 -18.92 0.93 5.81
N ALA A 82 -19.68 -0.04 5.28
CA ALA A 82 -21.07 -0.23 5.66
C ALA A 82 -21.21 -0.60 7.14
N VAL A 83 -20.45 -1.60 7.61
CA VAL A 83 -20.43 -2.01 9.02
C VAL A 83 -19.96 -0.88 9.93
N LEU A 84 -18.92 -0.14 9.51
CA LEU A 84 -18.41 1.01 10.25
C LEU A 84 -19.49 2.09 10.42
N ARG A 85 -20.23 2.43 9.35
CA ARG A 85 -21.32 3.40 9.42
C ARG A 85 -22.47 2.93 10.31
N GLU A 86 -22.85 1.65 10.22
CA GLU A 86 -23.89 1.07 11.09
C GLU A 86 -23.52 1.13 12.57
N ALA A 87 -22.23 1.00 12.89
CA ALA A 87 -21.70 1.09 14.24
C ALA A 87 -21.28 2.51 14.67
N ASP A 88 -21.61 3.55 13.89
CA ASP A 88 -21.13 4.94 14.08
C ASP A 88 -19.61 5.03 14.33
N PHE A 89 -18.85 4.19 13.62
CA PHE A 89 -17.39 4.10 13.70
C PHE A 89 -16.85 3.83 15.12
N ALA A 90 -17.69 3.33 16.04
CA ALA A 90 -17.32 3.02 17.42
C ALA A 90 -16.92 1.54 17.61
N ILE A 91 -16.97 0.74 16.55
CA ILE A 91 -16.57 -0.67 16.57
C ILE A 91 -15.04 -0.79 16.62
N THR A 92 -14.55 -1.70 17.46
CA THR A 92 -13.11 -1.97 17.58
C THR A 92 -12.61 -2.83 16.44
N SER A 93 -11.32 -2.73 16.09
CA SER A 93 -10.69 -3.54 15.04
C SER A 93 -10.95 -5.05 15.16
N PRO A 94 -10.84 -5.68 16.35
CA PRO A 94 -11.13 -7.10 16.49
C PRO A 94 -12.62 -7.43 16.31
N ALA A 95 -13.53 -6.58 16.77
CA ALA A 95 -14.97 -6.76 16.61
C ALA A 95 -15.39 -6.59 15.13
N LEU A 96 -14.77 -5.64 14.44
CA LEU A 96 -14.95 -5.44 13.01
C LEU A 96 -14.54 -6.69 12.23
N ALA A 97 -13.33 -7.22 12.47
CA ALA A 97 -12.86 -8.43 11.80
C ALA A 97 -13.76 -9.65 12.07
N GLN A 98 -14.30 -9.78 13.29
CA GLN A 98 -15.25 -10.84 13.64
C GLN A 98 -16.56 -10.75 12.86
N THR A 99 -17.05 -9.54 12.57
CA THR A 99 -18.28 -9.31 11.81
C THR A 99 -18.23 -9.92 10.41
N PHE A 100 -17.03 -10.04 9.85
CA PHE A 100 -16.83 -10.60 8.51
C PHE A 100 -16.49 -12.09 8.49
N GLN A 101 -16.39 -12.76 9.63
CA GLN A 101 -16.18 -14.21 9.66
C GLN A 101 -17.37 -14.94 9.02
N GLY A 102 -17.07 -15.88 8.10
CA GLY A 102 -18.11 -16.60 7.36
C GLY A 102 -18.77 -15.82 6.23
N THR A 103 -18.37 -14.56 5.98
CA THR A 103 -18.83 -13.77 4.83
C THR A 103 -17.96 -14.03 3.59
N ILE A 104 -18.45 -13.61 2.42
CA ILE A 104 -17.67 -13.65 1.17
C ILE A 104 -16.36 -12.82 1.26
N HIS A 105 -16.33 -11.80 2.12
CA HIS A 105 -15.17 -10.90 2.29
C HIS A 105 -14.13 -11.41 3.30
N ALA A 106 -14.42 -12.51 4.00
CA ALA A 106 -13.54 -13.05 5.05
C ALA A 106 -12.10 -13.29 4.55
N ARG A 107 -11.95 -13.77 3.31
CA ARG A 107 -10.64 -14.03 2.69
C ARG A 107 -9.84 -12.75 2.44
N ALA A 108 -10.49 -11.70 1.94
CA ALA A 108 -9.84 -10.42 1.67
C ALA A 108 -9.40 -9.74 2.98
N ILE A 109 -10.21 -9.85 4.04
CA ILE A 109 -9.89 -9.32 5.36
C ILE A 109 -8.73 -10.10 6.00
N ALA A 110 -8.75 -11.43 5.93
CA ALA A 110 -7.64 -12.24 6.44
C ALA A 110 -6.32 -11.95 5.71
N ALA A 111 -6.37 -11.76 4.38
CA ALA A 111 -5.20 -11.36 3.60
C ALA A 111 -4.66 -9.99 4.03
N ALA A 112 -5.55 -9.00 4.20
CA ALA A 112 -5.17 -7.68 4.70
C ALA A 112 -4.51 -7.75 6.09
N GLN A 113 -5.11 -8.49 7.03
CA GLN A 113 -4.56 -8.67 8.37
C GLN A 113 -3.20 -9.38 8.37
N ALA A 114 -3.00 -10.38 7.51
CA ALA A 114 -1.71 -11.05 7.38
C ALA A 114 -0.62 -10.10 6.88
N GLU A 115 -0.94 -9.21 5.94
CA GLU A 115 -0.02 -8.19 5.44
C GLU A 115 0.28 -7.09 6.48
N MET A 116 -0.68 -6.78 7.37
CA MET A 116 -0.45 -5.85 8.49
C MET A 116 0.64 -6.35 9.45
N LEU A 117 0.85 -7.66 9.57
CA LEU A 117 1.92 -8.23 10.40
C LEU A 117 3.33 -7.86 9.88
N ALA A 118 3.43 -7.44 8.62
CA ALA A 118 4.68 -6.96 8.03
C ALA A 118 4.93 -5.46 8.28
N TRP A 119 4.01 -4.75 8.95
CA TRP A 119 4.21 -3.35 9.31
C TRP A 119 5.33 -3.24 10.36
N GLY A 120 6.24 -2.29 10.14
CA GLY A 120 7.25 -1.95 11.13
C GLY A 120 6.65 -1.11 12.26
N GLU A 121 7.37 -1.01 13.38
CA GLU A 121 6.96 -0.20 14.53
C GLU A 121 6.78 1.30 14.21
N SER A 122 7.36 1.78 13.10
CA SER A 122 7.27 3.16 12.63
C SER A 122 6.18 3.38 11.56
N PHE A 123 5.29 2.42 11.33
CA PHE A 123 4.27 2.56 10.30
C PHE A 123 3.15 3.50 10.77
N ASP A 124 3.04 4.66 10.11
CA ASP A 124 2.00 5.65 10.37
C ASP A 124 0.74 5.36 9.57
N VAL A 125 -0.21 4.66 10.20
CA VAL A 125 -1.45 4.23 9.54
C VAL A 125 -2.30 5.41 9.09
N GLU A 126 -2.39 6.46 9.92
CA GLU A 126 -3.22 7.63 9.62
C GLU A 126 -2.58 8.46 8.50
N GLY A 127 -1.27 8.68 8.54
CA GLY A 127 -0.54 9.35 7.47
C GLY A 127 -0.68 8.63 6.12
N GLU A 128 -0.56 7.30 6.11
CA GLU A 128 -0.77 6.50 4.89
C GLU A 128 -2.23 6.57 4.41
N PHE A 129 -3.20 6.49 5.31
CA PHE A 129 -4.62 6.61 4.96
C PHE A 129 -4.93 7.97 4.31
N GLN A 130 -4.50 9.08 4.91
CA GLN A 130 -4.67 10.42 4.34
C GLN A 130 -3.95 10.55 2.99
N GLY A 131 -2.77 9.96 2.86
CA GLY A 131 -2.03 9.88 1.59
C GLY A 131 -2.80 9.13 0.50
N LEU A 132 -3.52 8.06 0.86
CA LEU A 132 -4.38 7.32 -0.06
C LEU A 132 -5.60 8.15 -0.48
N LEU A 133 -6.31 8.78 0.47
CA LEU A 133 -7.47 9.63 0.17
C LEU A 133 -7.11 10.74 -0.82
N ASN A 134 -5.96 11.38 -0.63
CA ASN A 134 -5.47 12.41 -1.53
C ASN A 134 -5.28 11.87 -2.96
N LYS A 135 -4.64 10.70 -3.11
CA LYS A 135 -4.45 10.05 -4.41
C LYS A 135 -5.77 9.66 -5.08
N LEU A 136 -6.73 9.14 -4.32
CA LEU A 136 -8.07 8.82 -4.82
C LEU A 136 -8.78 10.09 -5.33
N SER A 137 -8.73 11.17 -4.57
CA SER A 137 -9.36 12.45 -4.95
C SER A 137 -8.71 13.09 -6.19
N GLU A 138 -7.40 12.95 -6.36
CA GLU A 138 -6.67 13.40 -7.55
C GLU A 138 -7.03 12.58 -8.78
N GLY A 139 -7.14 11.25 -8.64
CA GLY A 139 -7.60 10.35 -9.70
C GLY A 139 -8.99 10.72 -10.19
N GLN A 140 -9.94 10.86 -9.27
CA GLN A 140 -11.32 11.24 -9.58
C GLN A 140 -11.41 12.60 -10.27
N ARG A 141 -10.67 13.62 -9.80
CA ARG A 141 -10.62 14.94 -10.45
C ARG A 141 -10.08 14.88 -11.87
N ARG A 142 -9.02 14.08 -12.09
CA ARG A 142 -8.42 13.92 -13.42
C ARG A 142 -9.38 13.21 -14.39
N GLU A 143 -10.10 12.20 -13.92
CA GLU A 143 -11.11 11.50 -14.72
C GLU A 143 -12.29 12.38 -15.08
N GLN A 144 -12.84 13.14 -14.12
CA GLN A 144 -13.92 14.10 -14.38
C GLN A 144 -13.48 15.17 -15.40
N PHE A 145 -12.26 15.68 -15.29
CA PHE A 145 -11.72 16.64 -16.25
C PHE A 145 -11.56 16.04 -17.66
N GLN A 146 -11.12 14.79 -17.77
CA GLN A 146 -11.03 14.09 -19.05
C GLN A 146 -12.41 13.77 -19.64
N ALA A 147 -13.38 13.37 -18.82
CA ALA A 147 -14.75 13.13 -19.24
C ALA A 147 -15.38 14.41 -19.80
N MET A 148 -15.24 15.53 -19.08
CA MET A 148 -15.72 16.84 -19.52
C MET A 148 -15.03 17.32 -20.80
N GLN A 149 -13.72 17.08 -20.97
CA GLN A 149 -13.04 17.37 -22.24
C GLN A 149 -13.55 16.49 -23.39
N ARG A 150 -13.80 15.21 -23.16
CA ARG A 150 -14.34 14.29 -24.17
C ARG A 150 -15.77 14.69 -24.56
N GLU A 151 -16.60 15.06 -23.61
CA GLU A 151 -17.95 15.60 -23.86
C GLU A 151 -17.89 16.94 -24.59
N SER A 152 -16.94 17.82 -24.25
CA SER A 152 -16.73 19.10 -24.94
C SER A 152 -16.27 18.91 -26.39
N VAL A 153 -15.46 17.87 -26.66
CA VAL A 153 -14.99 17.54 -28.01
C VAL A 153 -16.09 16.84 -28.83
N GLN A 154 -16.98 16.06 -28.19
CA GLN A 154 -18.09 15.37 -28.87
C GLN A 154 -19.36 16.23 -29.02
N GLY A 155 -19.59 17.22 -28.15
CA GLY A 155 -20.79 18.08 -28.14
C GLY A 155 -20.74 19.31 -29.04
N GLY A 156 -19.56 19.66 -29.58
CA GLY A 156 -19.37 20.89 -30.34
C GLY A 156 -19.62 22.18 -29.52
N PRO A 157 -19.20 23.36 -30.02
CA PRO A 157 -19.18 24.61 -29.25
C PRO A 157 -20.56 25.19 -28.83
N SER A 158 -21.65 24.43 -29.02
CA SER A 158 -23.03 24.85 -28.78
C SER A 158 -23.70 24.15 -27.59
N SER A 159 -23.07 23.17 -26.95
CA SER A 159 -23.68 22.44 -25.81
C SER A 159 -23.23 22.92 -24.43
N MET A 160 -22.26 23.83 -24.32
CA MET A 160 -21.86 24.36 -23.03
C MET A 160 -22.92 25.33 -22.49
N SER A 161 -23.76 24.81 -21.60
CA SER A 161 -24.62 25.65 -20.77
C SER A 161 -23.73 26.62 -19.98
N SER A 162 -24.16 27.88 -19.84
CA SER A 162 -23.48 28.92 -19.05
C SER A 162 -23.08 28.44 -17.65
N HIS A 163 -23.81 27.47 -17.10
CA HIS A 163 -23.57 26.86 -15.80
C HIS A 163 -22.32 25.97 -15.74
N GLU A 164 -22.00 25.25 -16.81
CA GLU A 164 -20.80 24.37 -16.89
C GLU A 164 -19.53 25.20 -17.04
N ARG A 165 -19.63 26.33 -17.76
CA ARG A 165 -18.54 27.29 -17.94
C ARG A 165 -18.14 27.95 -16.61
N GLU A 166 -19.12 28.27 -15.77
CA GLU A 166 -18.86 28.83 -14.43
C GLU A 166 -18.24 27.80 -13.47
N GLN A 167 -18.67 26.54 -13.53
CA GLN A 167 -18.05 25.47 -12.73
C GLN A 167 -16.59 25.23 -13.15
N TYR A 168 -16.33 25.22 -14.46
CA TYR A 168 -14.97 25.12 -15.01
C TYR A 168 -14.07 26.29 -14.58
N LEU A 169 -14.58 27.53 -14.60
CA LEU A 169 -13.85 28.71 -14.14
C LEU A 169 -13.57 28.70 -12.64
N ARG A 170 -14.53 28.24 -11.81
CA ARG A 170 -14.32 28.11 -10.36
C ARG A 170 -13.27 27.06 -10.02
N LEU A 171 -13.20 25.96 -10.78
CA LEU A 171 -12.18 24.92 -10.59
C LEU A 171 -10.78 25.42 -10.97
N LEU A 172 -10.64 26.19 -12.04
CA LEU A 172 -9.37 26.80 -12.44
C LEU A 172 -8.87 27.85 -11.43
N GLN A 173 -9.75 28.70 -10.91
CA GLN A 173 -9.39 29.70 -9.91
C GLN A 173 -8.95 29.08 -8.59
N ARG A 174 -9.55 27.95 -8.18
CA ARG A 174 -9.20 27.25 -6.94
C ARG A 174 -7.93 26.41 -7.07
N GLY A 175 -7.62 25.90 -8.27
CA GLY A 175 -6.35 25.22 -8.56
C GLY A 175 -5.14 26.17 -8.59
N ALA A 176 -5.31 27.38 -9.11
CA ALA A 176 -4.24 28.38 -9.16
C ALA A 176 -3.79 28.89 -7.77
N VAL A 177 -4.71 28.92 -6.80
CA VAL A 177 -4.41 29.33 -5.42
C VAL A 177 -3.63 28.27 -4.65
N SER A 178 -3.76 26.98 -5.02
CA SER A 178 -3.05 25.88 -4.35
C SER A 178 -1.64 25.63 -4.88
N ALA A 179 -1.25 26.25 -6.00
CA ALA A 179 0.08 26.12 -6.61
C ALA A 179 1.08 27.22 -6.15
N ASN A 180 0.67 28.11 -5.24
CA ASN A 180 1.47 29.26 -4.80
C ASN A 180 1.59 29.35 -3.27
N LYS A 181 1.82 28.22 -2.61
CA LYS A 181 2.13 28.16 -1.18
C LYS A 181 3.20 27.13 -0.89
#